data_AF-A0A496VMM2-F1
#
_entry.id   AF-A0A496VMM2-F1
#
_cell.length_a   1.000
_cell.length_b   1.000
_cell.length_c   1.000
_cell.angle_alpha   90.00
_cell.angle_beta   90.00
_cell.angle_gamma   90.00
#
_symmetry.space_group_name_H-M   'P 1'
#
loop_
_entity.id
_entity.type
_entity.pdbx_description
1 polymer ?
#
loop_
_entity_poly.entity_id
_entity_poly.type
_entity_poly.pdbx_seq_one_letter_code
_entity_poly.pdbx_strand_id
1 'polypeptide(L)'
;MQIPLLKDHHAHPFMAAVLRDCINLKAVSTKTEALSLIKMGEEEINLILGWHNGRYTFEEGELEQLPPVVICNQSFHSFLINHAAREMLWLSHPEIARHLDDKLWVDKNLSKILNMMASIHAYTPYKIKQFFSDLLEQLGVWYFDEMLLPNERAIDVLRELGYLNRIRLWADLETFHDLTQVAQDAVYGIKVFLDGAIGSFTAALSAPYLNGKAGRLVYSDSALRLLIIQVMDINKAVALHAIGDLAIAQAISVLSEIKREHGMIPMTRIEHAQLISLDQAVQAKKLGIILSMQPNFSREVVQYEDRLSEEYLKQHNPFRMLIDEIGFVPGEDLVFGSDGMPYGVQNAYKSALFPPLPSQVLSLDEFVQGYCLPDKSEGYIDIGSDERFEVVLSDNAIEATDTKMPD
;
A
#
# COMPACT_ATOMS: atom_id res chain seq x y z
N MET A 1 -28.45 0.00 -8.60
CA MET A 1 -27.65 0.18 -9.84
C MET A 1 -26.47 -0.77 -9.73
N GLN A 2 -26.14 -1.50 -10.78
CA GLN A 2 -25.14 -2.56 -10.67
C GLN A 2 -23.83 -2.20 -11.36
N ILE A 3 -22.71 -2.32 -10.64
CA ILE A 3 -21.34 -2.21 -11.16
C ILE A 3 -20.61 -3.55 -11.03
N PRO A 4 -19.54 -3.82 -11.80
CA PRO A 4 -18.70 -4.99 -11.58
C PRO A 4 -18.01 -4.98 -10.22
N LEU A 5 -17.48 -6.14 -9.80
CA LEU A 5 -16.62 -6.22 -8.62
C LEU A 5 -15.35 -5.38 -8.81
N LEU A 6 -14.74 -4.95 -7.71
CA LEU A 6 -13.56 -4.11 -7.74
C LEU A 6 -12.29 -4.88 -8.12
N LYS A 7 -11.41 -4.18 -8.83
CA LYS A 7 -10.01 -4.52 -9.06
C LYS A 7 -9.15 -3.46 -8.40
N ASP A 8 -8.56 -3.80 -7.26
CA ASP A 8 -7.75 -2.88 -6.48
C ASP A 8 -6.31 -2.86 -7.02
N HIS A 9 -5.93 -1.78 -7.70
CA HIS A 9 -4.63 -1.66 -8.36
C HIS A 9 -3.46 -1.32 -7.43
N HIS A 10 -3.73 -1.13 -6.13
CA HIS A 10 -2.69 -0.90 -5.13
C HIS A 10 -3.20 -1.33 -3.76
N ALA A 11 -2.78 -2.51 -3.31
CA ALA A 11 -3.19 -3.08 -2.03
C ALA A 11 -2.02 -3.84 -1.37
N HIS A 12 -2.24 -4.25 -0.12
CA HIS A 12 -1.30 -5.09 0.64
C HIS A 12 -2.05 -6.23 1.35
N PRO A 13 -2.75 -7.11 0.61
CA PRO A 13 -3.61 -8.14 1.20
C PRO A 13 -2.89 -9.08 2.16
N PHE A 14 -1.62 -9.44 1.92
CA PHE A 14 -0.89 -10.32 2.85
C PHE A 14 -0.61 -9.64 4.17
N MET A 15 -0.11 -8.40 4.11
CA MET A 15 0.12 -7.61 5.31
C MET A 15 -1.20 -7.40 6.05
N ALA A 16 -2.26 -7.00 5.37
CA ALA A 16 -3.57 -6.77 5.99
C ALA A 16 -4.15 -8.04 6.64
N ALA A 17 -4.02 -9.21 5.99
CA ALA A 17 -4.46 -10.48 6.55
C ALA A 17 -3.70 -10.85 7.84
N VAL A 18 -2.38 -10.61 7.86
CA VAL A 18 -1.54 -10.81 9.04
C VAL A 18 -1.93 -9.85 10.16
N LEU A 19 -2.07 -8.56 9.84
CA LEU A 19 -2.35 -7.50 10.82
C LEU A 19 -3.76 -7.56 11.42
N ARG A 20 -4.71 -8.24 10.74
CA ARG A 20 -6.11 -8.34 11.19
C ARG A 20 -6.25 -8.94 12.59
N ASP A 21 -5.44 -9.94 12.90
CA ASP A 21 -5.52 -10.67 14.16
C ASP A 21 -4.58 -10.10 15.24
N CYS A 22 -3.78 -9.07 14.89
CA CYS A 22 -2.90 -8.40 15.85
C CYS A 22 -3.70 -7.61 16.89
N ILE A 23 -3.18 -7.58 18.12
CA ILE A 23 -3.70 -6.71 19.17
C ILE A 23 -3.54 -5.26 18.73
N ASN A 24 -4.64 -4.51 18.69
CA ASN A 24 -4.66 -3.12 18.24
C ASN A 24 -5.00 -2.16 19.39
N LEU A 25 -4.04 -1.28 19.71
CA LEU A 25 -4.14 -0.32 20.80
C LEU A 25 -4.74 1.02 20.38
N LYS A 26 -5.24 1.19 19.16
CA LYS A 26 -5.77 2.48 18.66
C LYS A 26 -6.90 3.04 19.54
N ALA A 27 -7.77 2.16 20.05
CA ALA A 27 -8.86 2.52 20.95
C ALA A 27 -8.45 2.57 22.44
N VAL A 28 -7.25 2.08 22.76
CA VAL A 28 -6.73 2.00 24.13
C VAL A 28 -6.23 3.37 24.57
N SER A 29 -6.59 3.76 25.78
CA SER A 29 -6.33 5.10 26.32
C SER A 29 -5.39 5.10 27.52
N THR A 30 -5.16 3.95 28.14
CA THR A 30 -4.31 3.84 29.34
C THR A 30 -3.21 2.80 29.17
N LYS A 31 -2.06 3.06 29.79
CA LYS A 31 -0.91 2.13 29.82
C LYS A 31 -1.27 0.79 30.46
N THR A 32 -2.04 0.81 31.55
CA THR A 32 -2.42 -0.40 32.29
C THR A 32 -3.25 -1.35 31.43
N GLU A 33 -4.23 -0.80 30.69
CA GLU A 33 -5.03 -1.57 29.74
C GLU A 33 -4.17 -2.14 28.61
N ALA A 34 -3.30 -1.32 28.03
CA ALA A 34 -2.38 -1.76 26.98
C ALA A 34 -1.48 -2.93 27.44
N LEU A 35 -0.84 -2.81 28.60
CA LEU A 35 -0.01 -3.89 29.17
C LEU A 35 -0.82 -5.16 29.43
N SER A 36 -2.09 -5.03 29.83
CA SER A 36 -2.96 -6.18 30.11
C SER A 36 -3.30 -6.94 28.83
N LEU A 37 -3.61 -6.22 27.75
CA LEU A 37 -3.85 -6.81 26.44
C LEU A 37 -2.61 -7.50 25.89
N ILE A 38 -1.45 -6.82 25.92
CA ILE A 38 -0.20 -7.37 25.37
C ILE A 38 0.23 -8.66 26.10
N LYS A 39 -0.02 -8.75 27.41
CA LYS A 39 0.26 -9.96 28.20
C LYS A 39 -0.57 -11.18 27.80
N MET A 40 -1.69 -10.98 27.09
CA MET A 40 -2.52 -12.06 26.56
C MET A 40 -2.04 -12.55 25.19
N GLY A 41 -0.96 -11.99 24.65
CA GLY A 41 -0.38 -12.44 23.38
C GLY A 41 0.16 -13.86 23.46
N GLU A 42 -0.18 -14.69 22.47
CA GLU A 42 0.19 -16.11 22.39
C GLU A 42 1.11 -16.43 21.20
N GLU A 43 1.43 -15.43 20.38
CA GLU A 43 2.29 -15.59 19.20
C GLU A 43 3.78 -15.67 19.63
N GLU A 44 4.61 -16.29 18.79
CA GLU A 44 6.05 -16.45 19.04
C GLU A 44 6.72 -15.09 19.26
N ILE A 45 6.37 -14.11 18.41
CA ILE A 45 6.62 -12.69 18.59
C ILE A 45 5.28 -12.00 18.44
N ASN A 46 4.83 -11.29 19.46
CA ASN A 46 3.54 -10.60 19.47
C ASN A 46 3.67 -9.24 18.79
N LEU A 47 3.04 -9.09 17.63
CA LEU A 47 2.97 -7.80 16.94
C LEU A 47 1.77 -7.00 17.43
N ILE A 48 2.04 -5.82 17.95
CA ILE A 48 1.03 -4.92 18.54
C ILE A 48 0.95 -3.67 17.68
N LEU A 49 -0.26 -3.24 17.34
CA LEU A 49 -0.48 -2.12 16.43
C LEU A 49 -1.12 -0.93 17.13
N GLY A 50 -1.05 0.24 16.50
CA GLY A 50 -1.90 1.37 16.86
C GLY A 50 -1.53 2.07 18.16
N TRP A 51 -0.33 1.84 18.70
CA TRP A 51 0.10 2.54 19.91
C TRP A 51 0.19 4.06 19.65
N HIS A 52 -0.45 4.84 20.52
CA HIS A 52 -0.43 6.30 20.45
C HIS A 52 0.52 6.86 21.50
N ASN A 53 1.75 7.16 21.09
CA ASN A 53 2.85 7.58 21.96
C ASN A 53 2.52 8.85 22.77
N GLY A 54 1.64 9.71 22.26
CA GLY A 54 1.17 10.91 22.96
C GLY A 54 0.15 10.67 24.08
N ARG A 55 -0.42 9.45 24.20
CA ARG A 55 -1.36 9.10 25.28
C ARG A 55 -0.64 8.48 26.46
N TYR A 56 0.32 7.59 26.19
CA TYR A 56 1.16 6.94 27.19
C TYR A 56 2.43 6.37 26.56
N THR A 57 3.46 6.16 27.38
CA THR A 57 4.75 5.58 27.01
C THR A 57 5.00 4.29 27.80
N PHE A 58 5.84 3.40 27.26
CA PHE A 58 6.30 2.20 27.97
C PHE A 58 7.73 2.43 28.47
N GLU A 59 8.01 2.06 29.71
CA GLU A 59 9.37 2.01 30.24
C GLU A 59 10.05 0.70 29.86
N GLU A 60 11.37 0.70 29.74
CA GLU A 60 12.15 -0.48 29.34
C GLU A 60 11.86 -1.70 30.22
N GLY A 61 11.88 -1.52 31.56
CA GLY A 61 11.56 -2.59 32.50
C GLY A 61 10.11 -3.10 32.45
N GLU A 62 9.18 -2.35 31.85
CA GLU A 62 7.80 -2.81 31.62
C GLU A 62 7.72 -3.71 30.38
N LEU A 63 8.44 -3.36 29.31
CA LEU A 63 8.49 -4.14 28.08
C LEU A 63 9.15 -5.51 28.30
N GLU A 64 10.16 -5.57 29.16
CA GLU A 64 10.86 -6.82 29.48
C GLU A 64 10.03 -7.81 30.32
N GLN A 65 8.89 -7.37 30.87
CA GLN A 65 7.95 -8.26 31.58
C GLN A 65 6.86 -8.85 30.66
N LEU A 66 6.85 -8.45 29.40
CA LEU A 66 5.90 -8.92 28.39
C LEU A 66 6.44 -10.19 27.71
N PRO A 67 5.56 -11.01 27.10
CA PRO A 67 6.02 -12.00 26.12
C PRO A 67 6.82 -11.30 25.00
N PRO A 68 7.57 -12.04 24.16
CA PRO A 68 8.30 -11.44 23.04
C PRO A 68 7.35 -10.53 22.24
N VAL A 69 7.69 -9.25 22.09
CA VAL A 69 6.78 -8.24 21.55
C VAL A 69 7.50 -7.22 20.66
N VAL A 70 6.83 -6.86 19.56
CA VAL A 70 7.11 -5.67 18.75
C VAL A 70 5.87 -4.77 18.76
N ILE A 71 5.99 -3.56 19.28
CA ILE A 71 4.89 -2.58 19.36
C ILE A 71 5.09 -1.50 18.28
N CYS A 72 4.22 -1.49 17.30
CA CYS A 72 4.14 -0.50 16.25
C CYS A 72 3.23 0.66 16.67
N ASN A 73 3.72 1.89 16.50
CA ASN A 73 2.90 3.07 16.71
C ASN A 73 1.85 3.23 15.60
N GLN A 74 0.85 4.09 15.84
CA GLN A 74 -0.26 4.31 14.89
C GLN A 74 0.19 4.76 13.48
N SER A 75 1.39 5.33 13.35
CA SER A 75 1.92 5.82 12.07
C SER A 75 2.93 4.89 11.41
N PHE A 76 3.24 3.70 11.96
CA PHE A 76 4.29 2.80 11.44
C PHE A 76 5.69 3.43 11.31
N HIS A 77 5.98 4.50 12.07
CA HIS A 77 7.27 5.21 12.05
C HIS A 77 8.01 5.12 13.40
N SER A 78 7.46 4.39 14.36
CA SER A 78 8.12 4.16 15.64
C SER A 78 7.72 2.80 16.15
N PHE A 79 8.73 2.06 16.58
CA PHE A 79 8.61 0.69 17.03
C PHE A 79 9.25 0.56 18.41
N LEU A 80 8.68 -0.29 19.25
CA LEU A 80 9.32 -0.76 20.48
C LEU A 80 9.50 -2.26 20.35
N ILE A 81 10.59 -2.78 20.88
CA ILE A 81 10.86 -4.21 20.89
C ILE A 81 11.57 -4.57 22.20
N ASN A 82 11.12 -5.66 22.85
CA ASN A 82 11.80 -6.16 24.05
C ASN A 82 12.97 -7.09 23.69
N HIS A 83 13.82 -7.38 24.66
CA HIS A 83 15.00 -8.23 24.46
C HIS A 83 14.64 -9.60 23.89
N ALA A 84 13.58 -10.22 24.40
CA ALA A 84 13.16 -11.56 23.96
C ALA A 84 12.81 -11.59 22.47
N ALA A 85 12.00 -10.66 21.96
CA ALA A 85 11.71 -10.58 20.53
C ALA A 85 12.94 -10.19 19.71
N ARG A 86 13.82 -9.32 20.24
CA ARG A 86 15.03 -8.89 19.53
C ARG A 86 16.00 -10.05 19.27
N GLU A 87 16.20 -10.93 20.25
CA GLU A 87 17.02 -12.14 20.08
C GLU A 87 16.46 -13.05 18.99
N MET A 88 15.14 -13.21 18.92
CA MET A 88 14.49 -14.02 17.90
C MET A 88 14.63 -13.41 16.51
N LEU A 89 14.47 -12.09 16.40
CA LEU A 89 14.71 -11.37 15.13
C LEU A 89 16.19 -11.39 14.74
N TRP A 90 17.13 -11.55 15.66
CA TRP A 90 18.55 -11.60 15.31
C TRP A 90 18.88 -12.79 14.39
N LEU A 91 18.13 -13.88 14.50
CA LEU A 91 18.32 -15.09 13.71
C LEU A 91 17.77 -14.97 12.28
N SER A 92 16.69 -14.20 12.10
CA SER A 92 15.96 -14.10 10.83
C SER A 92 16.15 -12.76 10.11
N HIS A 93 16.28 -11.66 10.87
CA HIS A 93 16.32 -10.27 10.40
C HIS A 93 17.32 -9.42 11.21
N PRO A 94 18.63 -9.75 11.18
CA PRO A 94 19.63 -9.14 12.05
C PRO A 94 19.77 -7.61 11.89
N GLU A 95 19.60 -7.10 10.67
CA GLU A 95 19.62 -5.65 10.42
C GLU A 95 18.46 -4.94 11.11
N ILE A 96 17.24 -5.50 11.05
CA ILE A 96 16.08 -4.92 11.72
C ILE A 96 16.26 -4.99 13.23
N ALA A 97 16.65 -6.14 13.76
CA ALA A 97 16.89 -6.32 15.20
C ALA A 97 17.93 -5.33 15.76
N ARG A 98 18.93 -4.95 14.94
CA ARG A 98 19.94 -3.95 15.31
C ARG A 98 19.41 -2.52 15.31
N HIS A 99 18.52 -2.19 14.37
CA HIS A 99 18.20 -0.80 14.05
C HIS A 99 16.76 -0.37 14.31
N LEU A 100 15.90 -1.24 14.86
CA LEU A 100 14.47 -0.94 15.04
C LEU A 100 14.19 0.27 15.97
N ASP A 101 15.15 0.65 16.83
CA ASP A 101 15.06 1.86 17.66
C ASP A 101 15.62 3.13 16.97
N ASP A 102 16.35 2.97 15.87
CA ASP A 102 16.89 4.09 15.10
C ASP A 102 15.81 4.60 14.12
N LYS A 103 15.15 5.69 14.51
CA LYS A 103 14.11 6.31 13.69
C LYS A 103 14.57 6.66 12.27
N LEU A 104 15.82 7.11 12.09
CA LEU A 104 16.31 7.48 10.77
C LEU A 104 16.48 6.24 9.89
N TRP A 105 16.94 5.14 10.49
CA TRP A 105 17.04 3.85 9.81
C TRP A 105 15.66 3.28 9.50
N VAL A 106 14.73 3.29 10.47
CA VAL A 106 13.35 2.83 10.32
C VAL A 106 12.68 3.51 9.14
N ASP A 107 12.74 4.84 9.08
CA ASP A 107 12.10 5.56 7.99
C ASP A 107 12.69 5.25 6.61
N LYS A 108 13.97 4.87 6.53
CA LYS A 108 14.65 4.48 5.28
C LYS A 108 14.39 3.03 4.88
N ASN A 109 14.02 2.19 5.85
CA ASN A 109 13.86 0.75 5.68
C ASN A 109 12.45 0.29 6.04
N LEU A 110 11.46 1.18 5.95
CA LEU A 110 10.08 0.88 6.33
C LEU A 110 9.54 -0.31 5.55
N SER A 111 9.83 -0.41 4.25
CA SER A 111 9.45 -1.58 3.44
C SER A 111 10.01 -2.89 4.01
N LYS A 112 11.28 -2.91 4.44
CA LYS A 112 11.90 -4.09 5.09
C LYS A 112 11.19 -4.44 6.39
N ILE A 113 10.84 -3.43 7.19
CA ILE A 113 10.13 -3.63 8.46
C ILE A 113 8.71 -4.18 8.21
N LEU A 114 7.99 -3.64 7.23
CA LEU A 114 6.65 -4.13 6.87
C LEU A 114 6.72 -5.57 6.34
N ASN A 115 7.69 -5.90 5.48
CA ASN A 115 7.92 -7.26 4.99
C ASN A 115 8.25 -8.22 6.16
N MET A 116 9.08 -7.79 7.10
CA MET A 116 9.37 -8.56 8.32
C MET A 116 8.10 -8.77 9.15
N MET A 117 7.28 -7.74 9.36
CA MET A 117 6.00 -7.87 10.09
C MET A 117 5.08 -8.90 9.44
N ALA A 118 4.99 -8.89 8.10
CA ALA A 118 4.24 -9.88 7.33
C ALA A 118 4.86 -11.29 7.37
N SER A 119 6.17 -11.40 7.68
CA SER A 119 6.90 -12.67 7.72
C SER A 119 6.96 -13.32 9.10
N ILE A 120 7.01 -12.52 10.18
CA ILE A 120 7.04 -13.01 11.58
C ILE A 120 5.76 -13.78 11.91
N HIS A 121 4.61 -13.26 11.48
CA HIS A 121 3.34 -13.94 11.61
C HIS A 121 3.06 -14.62 10.27
N ALA A 122 3.69 -15.77 10.04
CA ALA A 122 3.52 -16.50 8.79
C ALA A 122 2.02 -16.66 8.51
N TYR A 123 1.54 -16.03 7.45
CA TYR A 123 0.17 -16.15 7.01
C TYR A 123 -0.11 -17.63 6.70
N THR A 124 -1.13 -18.18 7.34
CA THR A 124 -1.60 -19.53 7.05
C THR A 124 -2.57 -19.46 5.86
N PRO A 125 -2.74 -20.56 5.10
CA PRO A 125 -3.82 -20.65 4.11
C PRO A 125 -5.18 -20.26 4.69
N TYR A 126 -5.42 -20.57 5.97
CA TYR A 126 -6.64 -20.17 6.68
C TYR A 126 -6.78 -18.63 6.80
N LYS A 127 -5.75 -17.94 7.29
CA LYS A 127 -5.79 -16.46 7.46
C LYS A 127 -5.98 -15.76 6.12
N ILE A 128 -5.28 -16.21 5.07
CA ILE A 128 -5.41 -15.66 3.71
C ILE A 128 -6.80 -15.95 3.13
N LYS A 129 -7.28 -17.20 3.21
CA LYS A 129 -8.62 -17.56 2.73
C LYS A 129 -9.69 -16.71 3.40
N GLN A 130 -9.66 -16.59 4.73
CA GLN A 130 -10.63 -15.81 5.46
C GLN A 130 -10.58 -14.33 5.06
N PHE A 131 -9.38 -13.75 4.95
CA PHE A 131 -9.22 -12.36 4.52
C PHE A 131 -9.77 -12.10 3.12
N PHE A 132 -9.48 -12.98 2.15
CA PHE A 132 -9.99 -12.87 0.78
C PHE A 132 -11.52 -13.07 0.72
N SER A 133 -12.06 -14.01 1.52
CA SER A 133 -13.51 -14.23 1.63
C SER A 133 -14.20 -12.99 2.20
N ASP A 134 -13.70 -12.45 3.32
CA ASP A 134 -14.26 -11.27 3.99
C ASP A 134 -14.24 -10.05 3.05
N LEU A 135 -13.09 -9.76 2.41
CA LEU A 135 -12.98 -8.63 1.47
C LEU A 135 -13.89 -8.81 0.26
N LEU A 136 -13.98 -10.02 -0.27
CA LEU A 136 -14.80 -10.27 -1.44
C LEU A 136 -16.29 -10.14 -1.10
N GLU A 137 -16.76 -10.92 -0.14
CA GLU A 137 -18.17 -11.05 0.19
C GLU A 137 -18.74 -9.77 0.83
N GLN A 138 -17.94 -9.07 1.65
CA GLN A 138 -18.42 -7.89 2.36
C GLN A 138 -18.08 -6.59 1.62
N LEU A 139 -16.92 -6.53 0.96
CA LEU A 139 -16.39 -5.28 0.43
C LEU A 139 -16.34 -5.21 -1.09
N GLY A 140 -16.67 -6.32 -1.79
CA GLY A 140 -16.84 -6.37 -3.24
C GLY A 140 -15.53 -6.34 -4.03
N VAL A 141 -14.40 -6.75 -3.43
CA VAL A 141 -13.09 -6.74 -4.11
C VAL A 141 -12.71 -8.12 -4.60
N TRP A 142 -12.53 -8.27 -5.91
CA TRP A 142 -12.24 -9.55 -6.55
C TRP A 142 -10.75 -9.76 -6.84
N TYR A 143 -10.08 -8.71 -7.33
CA TYR A 143 -8.70 -8.76 -7.80
C TYR A 143 -7.84 -7.68 -7.13
N PHE A 144 -6.57 -7.99 -6.86
CA PHE A 144 -5.64 -7.08 -6.20
C PHE A 144 -4.29 -7.01 -6.92
N ASP A 145 -3.65 -5.86 -6.94
CA ASP A 145 -2.21 -5.75 -7.07
C ASP A 145 -1.61 -5.74 -5.65
N GLU A 146 -0.93 -6.81 -5.25
CA GLU A 146 -0.14 -6.87 -4.02
C GLU A 146 1.18 -6.16 -4.25
N MET A 147 1.37 -5.03 -3.58
CA MET A 147 2.46 -4.11 -3.84
C MET A 147 3.77 -4.50 -3.15
N LEU A 148 3.73 -5.40 -2.17
CA LEU A 148 4.87 -5.85 -1.38
C LEU A 148 4.75 -7.35 -1.05
N LEU A 149 5.03 -8.20 -2.06
CA LEU A 149 5.18 -9.63 -1.86
C LEU A 149 6.26 -9.89 -0.78
N PRO A 150 5.94 -10.58 0.33
CA PRO A 150 6.88 -10.72 1.44
C PRO A 150 7.96 -11.77 1.20
N ASN A 151 7.62 -12.89 0.55
CA ASN A 151 8.55 -14.00 0.24
C ASN A 151 7.85 -15.07 -0.63
N GLU A 152 8.58 -16.12 -1.02
CA GLU A 152 8.07 -17.19 -1.89
C GLU A 152 6.88 -17.96 -1.30
N ARG A 153 6.79 -18.11 0.02
CA ARG A 153 5.68 -18.82 0.68
C ARG A 153 4.33 -18.17 0.37
N ALA A 154 4.29 -16.86 0.12
CA ALA A 154 3.05 -16.16 -0.26
C ALA A 154 2.51 -16.68 -1.59
N ILE A 155 3.41 -16.95 -2.54
CA ILE A 155 3.06 -17.52 -3.84
C ILE A 155 2.53 -18.94 -3.66
N ASP A 156 3.17 -19.74 -2.80
CA ASP A 156 2.73 -21.11 -2.53
C ASP A 156 1.35 -21.13 -1.88
N VAL A 157 1.10 -20.28 -0.89
CA VAL A 157 -0.23 -20.17 -0.25
C VAL A 157 -1.30 -19.73 -1.26
N LEU A 158 -1.01 -18.77 -2.14
CA LEU A 158 -1.95 -18.40 -3.21
C LEU A 158 -2.19 -19.54 -4.20
N ARG A 159 -1.17 -20.35 -4.48
CA ARG A 159 -1.28 -21.51 -5.37
C ARG A 159 -2.17 -22.58 -4.75
N GLU A 160 -1.94 -22.89 -3.47
CA GLU A 160 -2.75 -23.85 -2.70
C GLU A 160 -4.23 -23.42 -2.63
N LEU A 161 -4.48 -22.12 -2.47
CA LEU A 161 -5.83 -21.54 -2.40
C LEU A 161 -6.45 -21.24 -3.78
N GLY A 162 -5.73 -21.44 -4.89
CA GLY A 162 -6.22 -21.12 -6.23
C GLY A 162 -6.39 -19.62 -6.53
N TYR A 163 -5.74 -18.75 -5.76
CA TYR A 163 -5.89 -17.28 -5.86
C TYR A 163 -4.87 -16.59 -6.78
N LEU A 164 -3.92 -17.32 -7.39
CA LEU A 164 -2.92 -16.72 -8.29
C LEU A 164 -3.54 -15.93 -9.47
N ASN A 165 -4.73 -16.31 -9.94
CA ASN A 165 -5.42 -15.58 -11.01
C ASN A 165 -6.20 -14.34 -10.54
N ARG A 166 -6.21 -14.08 -9.23
CA ARG A 166 -6.92 -12.97 -8.58
C ARG A 166 -5.96 -11.94 -7.98
N ILE A 167 -4.68 -12.08 -8.25
CA ILE A 167 -3.66 -11.22 -7.67
C ILE A 167 -2.52 -10.99 -8.65
N ARG A 168 -2.02 -9.77 -8.69
CA ARG A 168 -0.78 -9.41 -9.38
C ARG A 168 0.27 -9.12 -8.34
N LEU A 169 1.44 -9.73 -8.48
CA LEU A 169 2.50 -9.66 -7.48
C LEU A 169 3.54 -8.63 -7.87
N TRP A 170 3.78 -7.67 -6.98
CA TRP A 170 4.93 -6.78 -7.01
C TRP A 170 5.82 -7.09 -5.81
N ALA A 171 7.13 -7.01 -5.99
CA ALA A 171 8.11 -7.21 -4.92
C ALA A 171 9.09 -6.04 -4.90
N ASP A 172 9.75 -5.78 -3.77
CA ASP A 172 10.98 -4.98 -3.83
C ASP A 172 12.13 -5.81 -4.44
N LEU A 173 13.20 -5.13 -4.87
CA LEU A 173 14.27 -5.75 -5.62
C LEU A 173 15.08 -6.77 -4.80
N GLU A 174 15.24 -6.54 -3.50
CA GLU A 174 15.96 -7.46 -2.60
C GLU A 174 15.17 -8.74 -2.43
N THR A 175 13.87 -8.63 -2.09
CA THR A 175 12.98 -9.78 -2.00
C THR A 175 12.93 -10.56 -3.32
N PHE A 176 12.86 -9.88 -4.47
CA PHE A 176 12.85 -10.54 -5.79
C PHE A 176 14.09 -11.41 -6.01
N HIS A 177 15.28 -10.94 -5.62
CA HIS A 177 16.52 -11.69 -5.79
C HIS A 177 16.64 -12.90 -4.84
N ASP A 178 15.92 -12.90 -3.72
CA ASP A 178 15.86 -14.03 -2.78
C ASP A 178 14.91 -15.15 -3.26
N LEU A 179 14.05 -14.88 -4.24
CA LEU A 179 13.10 -15.87 -4.79
C LEU A 179 13.79 -16.89 -5.72
N THR A 180 13.25 -18.11 -5.78
CA THR A 180 13.60 -19.04 -6.87
C THR A 180 13.20 -18.50 -8.24
N GLN A 181 13.80 -19.00 -9.31
CA GLN A 181 13.46 -18.59 -10.67
C GLN A 181 11.96 -18.77 -10.98
N VAL A 182 11.34 -19.85 -10.50
CA VAL A 182 9.91 -20.12 -10.72
C VAL A 182 9.05 -19.06 -10.02
N ALA A 183 9.42 -18.65 -8.81
CA ALA A 183 8.75 -17.59 -8.09
C ALA A 183 8.99 -16.20 -8.74
N GLN A 184 10.20 -15.93 -9.23
CA GLN A 184 10.49 -14.71 -9.98
C GLN A 184 9.64 -14.57 -11.25
N ASP A 185 9.33 -15.67 -11.93
CA ASP A 185 8.47 -15.66 -13.11
C ASP A 185 7.02 -15.25 -12.79
N ALA A 186 6.55 -15.53 -11.57
CA ALA A 186 5.23 -15.12 -11.08
C ALA A 186 5.16 -13.63 -10.66
N VAL A 187 6.30 -12.99 -10.40
CA VAL A 187 6.36 -11.55 -10.05
C VAL A 187 6.17 -10.71 -11.30
N TYR A 188 5.22 -9.78 -11.27
CA TYR A 188 4.92 -8.89 -12.39
C TYR A 188 5.93 -7.73 -12.50
N GLY A 189 6.28 -7.13 -11.37
CA GLY A 189 7.09 -5.91 -11.34
C GLY A 189 7.77 -5.65 -10.01
N ILE A 190 8.64 -4.64 -10.02
CA ILE A 190 9.39 -4.19 -8.85
C ILE A 190 8.78 -2.91 -8.27
N LYS A 191 8.49 -2.90 -6.97
CA LYS A 191 8.04 -1.74 -6.21
C LYS A 191 9.24 -1.00 -5.60
N VAL A 192 9.27 0.33 -5.77
CA VAL A 192 10.32 1.22 -5.27
C VAL A 192 9.69 2.39 -4.54
N PHE A 193 10.28 2.83 -3.42
CA PHE A 193 9.82 3.99 -2.65
C PHE A 193 10.72 5.19 -2.83
N LEU A 194 10.19 6.30 -3.35
CA LEU A 194 10.99 7.50 -3.59
C LEU A 194 10.89 8.53 -2.45
N ASP A 195 9.79 8.51 -1.69
CA ASP A 195 9.58 9.35 -0.52
C ASP A 195 8.66 8.67 0.50
N GLY A 196 8.28 9.40 1.55
CA GLY A 196 7.35 8.92 2.58
C GLY A 196 5.93 9.42 2.36
N ALA A 197 5.25 9.84 3.43
CA ALA A 197 3.86 10.28 3.42
C ALA A 197 3.70 11.72 3.93
N ILE A 198 2.61 12.38 3.51
CA ILE A 198 2.26 13.74 3.96
C ILE A 198 1.96 13.74 5.46
N GLY A 199 1.17 12.76 5.93
CA GLY A 199 0.78 12.65 7.34
C GLY A 199 1.96 12.66 8.33
N SER A 200 3.11 12.10 7.94
CA SER A 200 4.34 12.03 8.73
C SER A 200 5.40 13.09 8.37
N PHE A 201 5.08 14.07 7.51
CA PHE A 201 6.01 15.10 7.01
C PHE A 201 7.24 14.53 6.28
N THR A 202 7.10 13.38 5.62
CA THR A 202 8.21 12.67 4.96
C THR A 202 8.08 12.61 3.45
N ALA A 203 6.88 12.83 2.88
CA ALA A 203 6.73 13.03 1.44
C ALA A 203 7.53 14.27 0.99
N ALA A 204 8.27 14.15 -0.10
CA ALA A 204 9.29 15.11 -0.51
C ALA A 204 8.66 16.27 -1.28
N LEU A 205 8.70 17.47 -0.70
CA LEU A 205 8.07 18.66 -1.27
C LEU A 205 9.11 19.66 -1.77
N SER A 206 8.82 20.34 -2.88
CA SER A 206 9.67 21.44 -3.35
C SER A 206 9.56 22.68 -2.46
N ALA A 207 8.35 22.99 -1.98
CA ALA A 207 8.10 24.00 -0.97
C ALA A 207 7.90 23.33 0.41
N PRO A 208 8.47 23.88 1.50
CA PRO A 208 8.38 23.25 2.80
C PRO A 208 6.94 23.19 3.33
N TYR A 209 6.66 22.17 4.14
CA TYR A 209 5.51 22.09 5.01
C TYR A 209 5.43 23.31 5.95
N LEU A 210 4.26 23.56 6.53
CA LEU A 210 4.03 24.69 7.45
C LEU A 210 4.95 24.68 8.69
N ASN A 211 5.47 23.51 9.08
CA ASN A 211 6.45 23.37 10.16
C ASN A 211 7.92 23.58 9.73
N GLY A 212 8.16 23.98 8.48
CA GLY A 212 9.47 24.25 7.90
C GLY A 212 10.25 23.03 7.40
N LYS A 213 9.74 21.80 7.57
CA LYS A 213 10.33 20.59 6.95
C LYS A 213 9.98 20.52 5.47
N ALA A 214 10.66 19.69 4.69
CA ALA A 214 10.36 19.46 3.26
C ALA A 214 10.23 17.98 2.89
N GLY A 215 10.17 17.08 3.88
CA GLY A 215 10.32 15.63 3.63
C GLY A 215 11.68 15.29 3.05
N ARG A 216 11.80 14.13 2.39
CA ARG A 216 13.07 13.70 1.78
C ARG A 216 12.86 12.68 0.67
N LEU A 217 13.74 12.74 -0.32
CA LEU A 217 13.94 11.67 -1.29
C LEU A 217 14.71 10.51 -0.62
N VAL A 218 14.36 9.29 -0.99
CA VAL A 218 15.06 8.07 -0.55
C VAL A 218 16.37 7.89 -1.32
N TYR A 219 16.38 8.26 -2.60
CA TYR A 219 17.51 8.07 -3.52
C TYR A 219 18.01 9.39 -4.08
N SER A 220 19.30 9.45 -4.41
CA SER A 220 19.79 10.41 -5.40
C SER A 220 19.36 9.98 -6.81
N ASP A 221 19.32 10.91 -7.76
CA ASP A 221 18.96 10.62 -9.15
C ASP A 221 19.83 9.51 -9.75
N SER A 222 21.13 9.54 -9.47
CA SER A 222 22.08 8.52 -9.91
C SER A 222 21.78 7.13 -9.32
N ALA A 223 21.42 7.06 -8.04
CA ALA A 223 21.08 5.79 -7.38
C ALA A 223 19.76 5.23 -7.91
N LEU A 224 18.74 6.09 -8.08
CA LEU A 224 17.47 5.68 -8.66
C LEU A 224 17.65 5.20 -10.10
N ARG A 225 18.46 5.91 -10.91
CA ARG A 225 18.77 5.51 -12.29
C ARG A 225 19.41 4.13 -12.35
N LEU A 226 20.39 3.85 -11.49
CA LEU A 226 21.04 2.54 -11.43
C LEU A 226 20.06 1.43 -11.02
N LEU A 227 19.20 1.70 -10.04
CA LEU A 227 18.16 0.76 -9.60
C LEU A 227 17.19 0.44 -10.75
N ILE A 228 16.68 1.46 -11.45
CA ILE A 228 15.74 1.22 -12.55
C ILE A 228 16.42 0.45 -13.71
N ILE A 229 17.70 0.68 -13.99
CA ILE A 229 18.45 -0.13 -14.95
C ILE A 229 18.51 -1.61 -14.53
N GLN A 230 18.73 -1.89 -13.23
CA GLN A 230 18.68 -3.27 -12.73
C GLN A 230 17.31 -3.91 -12.95
N VAL A 231 16.21 -3.15 -12.76
CA VAL A 231 14.84 -3.62 -13.03
C VAL A 231 14.63 -3.90 -14.52
N MET A 232 15.22 -3.09 -15.40
CA MET A 232 15.19 -3.34 -16.85
C MET A 232 15.94 -4.62 -17.24
N ASP A 233 17.11 -4.86 -16.64
CA ASP A 233 17.95 -6.03 -16.93
C ASP A 233 17.25 -7.35 -16.59
N ILE A 234 16.35 -7.34 -15.59
CA ILE A 234 15.51 -8.50 -15.23
C ILE A 234 14.15 -8.53 -15.97
N ASN A 235 13.92 -7.61 -16.91
CA ASN A 235 12.73 -7.52 -17.76
C ASN A 235 11.39 -7.49 -16.98
N LYS A 236 11.32 -6.70 -15.90
CA LYS A 236 10.12 -6.53 -15.08
C LYS A 236 9.54 -5.11 -15.21
N ALA A 237 8.26 -4.96 -14.86
CA ALA A 237 7.65 -3.64 -14.71
C ALA A 237 8.21 -2.91 -13.48
N VAL A 238 8.02 -1.59 -13.40
CA VAL A 238 8.42 -0.78 -12.22
C VAL A 238 7.26 0.08 -11.72
N ALA A 239 7.02 0.01 -10.41
CA ALA A 239 6.06 0.81 -9.67
C ALA A 239 6.81 1.74 -8.70
N LEU A 240 6.70 3.05 -8.88
CA LEU A 240 7.39 4.05 -8.09
C LEU A 240 6.41 4.73 -7.14
N HIS A 241 6.52 4.52 -5.83
CA HIS A 241 5.82 5.33 -4.83
C HIS A 241 6.40 6.74 -4.85
N ALA A 242 5.54 7.72 -5.15
CA ALA A 242 5.88 9.13 -5.11
C ALA A 242 4.64 9.95 -4.72
N ILE A 243 4.62 10.48 -3.49
CA ILE A 243 3.51 11.30 -2.99
C ILE A 243 3.77 12.78 -3.23
N GLY A 244 4.96 13.25 -2.84
CA GLY A 244 5.35 14.64 -2.94
C GLY A 244 5.78 15.05 -4.35
N ASP A 245 5.61 16.33 -4.67
CA ASP A 245 5.90 16.88 -6.00
C ASP A 245 7.38 16.76 -6.39
N LEU A 246 8.29 16.80 -5.41
CA LEU A 246 9.72 16.61 -5.65
C LEU A 246 10.06 15.15 -6.02
N ALA A 247 9.40 14.18 -5.38
CA ALA A 247 9.57 12.76 -5.70
C ALA A 247 8.99 12.41 -7.08
N ILE A 248 7.84 12.99 -7.43
CA ILE A 248 7.22 12.85 -8.76
C ILE A 248 8.14 13.45 -9.84
N ALA A 249 8.73 14.62 -9.58
CA ALA A 249 9.70 15.23 -10.49
C ALA A 249 10.92 14.33 -10.71
N GLN A 250 11.48 13.75 -9.64
CA GLN A 250 12.61 12.82 -9.73
C GLN A 250 12.26 11.59 -10.57
N ALA A 251 11.10 10.97 -10.32
CA ALA A 251 10.62 9.82 -11.08
C ALA A 251 10.55 10.12 -12.58
N ILE A 252 9.85 11.20 -12.96
CA ILE A 252 9.67 11.60 -14.36
C ILE A 252 11.02 11.91 -15.02
N SER A 253 11.91 12.62 -14.33
CA SER A 253 13.23 12.98 -14.84
C SER A 253 14.06 11.73 -15.16
N VAL A 254 14.23 10.85 -14.17
CA VAL A 254 15.04 9.63 -14.34
C VAL A 254 14.46 8.71 -15.40
N LEU A 255 13.14 8.52 -15.42
CA LEU A 255 12.46 7.70 -16.44
C LEU A 255 12.62 8.27 -17.85
N SER A 256 12.59 9.60 -18.00
CA SER A 256 12.83 10.27 -19.29
C SER A 256 14.25 10.04 -19.79
N GLU A 257 15.24 10.13 -18.91
CA GLU A 257 16.63 9.85 -19.24
C GLU A 257 16.86 8.40 -19.64
N ILE A 258 16.30 7.47 -18.86
CA ILE A 258 16.39 6.03 -19.16
C ILE A 258 15.72 5.71 -20.49
N LYS A 259 14.53 6.24 -20.75
CA LYS A 259 13.83 6.03 -22.03
C LYS A 259 14.66 6.47 -23.23
N ARG A 260 15.38 7.58 -23.09
CA ARG A 260 16.25 8.13 -24.13
C ARG A 260 17.52 7.30 -24.35
N GLU A 261 18.09 6.74 -23.28
CA GLU A 261 19.40 6.06 -23.31
C GLU A 261 19.31 4.55 -23.55
N HIS A 262 18.29 3.89 -22.97
CA HIS A 262 18.17 2.43 -22.91
C HIS A 262 16.89 1.90 -23.55
N GLY A 263 15.93 2.76 -23.90
CA GLY A 263 14.66 2.36 -24.50
C GLY A 263 13.55 2.11 -23.47
N MET A 264 12.55 1.32 -23.84
CA MET A 264 11.33 1.16 -23.04
C MET A 264 11.47 0.11 -21.94
N ILE A 265 11.06 0.49 -20.73
CA ILE A 265 10.74 -0.44 -19.63
C ILE A 265 9.39 -1.10 -19.98
N PRO A 266 9.15 -2.39 -19.72
CA PRO A 266 7.91 -3.07 -20.09
C PRO A 266 6.64 -2.31 -19.68
N MET A 267 6.63 -1.79 -18.46
CA MET A 267 5.59 -0.91 -17.94
C MET A 267 6.13 -0.10 -16.76
N THR A 268 5.74 1.17 -16.69
CA THR A 268 6.12 2.09 -15.63
C THR A 268 4.90 2.72 -15.01
N ARG A 269 4.83 2.68 -13.69
CA ARG A 269 3.73 3.25 -12.92
C ARG A 269 4.25 4.17 -11.82
N ILE A 270 3.57 5.29 -11.59
CA ILE A 270 3.73 6.09 -10.38
C ILE A 270 2.55 5.81 -9.48
N GLU A 271 2.82 5.40 -8.25
CA GLU A 271 1.83 5.21 -7.21
C GLU A 271 1.57 6.52 -6.46
N HIS A 272 0.32 6.71 -6.08
CA HIS A 272 -0.20 7.84 -5.32
C HIS A 272 -0.27 9.15 -6.10
N ALA A 273 0.87 9.69 -6.55
CA ALA A 273 0.95 10.93 -7.33
C ALA A 273 0.12 12.10 -6.74
N GLN A 274 0.01 12.19 -5.41
CA GLN A 274 -1.01 13.02 -4.74
C GLN A 274 -0.82 14.51 -5.01
N LEU A 275 0.42 14.97 -5.16
CA LEU A 275 0.77 16.38 -5.40
C LEU A 275 1.34 16.61 -6.80
N ILE A 276 0.92 15.80 -7.79
CA ILE A 276 1.36 15.97 -9.18
C ILE A 276 0.93 17.33 -9.74
N SER A 277 1.88 18.07 -10.32
CA SER A 277 1.58 19.34 -11.00
C SER A 277 1.11 19.12 -12.44
N LEU A 278 0.51 20.15 -13.04
CA LEU A 278 0.08 20.14 -14.45
C LEU A 278 1.25 19.79 -15.39
N ASP A 279 2.40 20.45 -15.21
CA ASP A 279 3.59 20.22 -16.04
C ASP A 279 4.11 18.78 -15.89
N GLN A 280 4.13 18.26 -14.66
CA GLN A 280 4.52 16.88 -14.39
C GLN A 280 3.56 15.89 -15.05
N ALA A 281 2.25 16.13 -14.97
CA ALA A 281 1.23 15.31 -15.61
C ALA A 281 1.40 15.28 -17.14
N VAL A 282 1.69 16.43 -17.77
CA VAL A 282 2.01 16.50 -19.20
C VAL A 282 3.20 15.62 -19.56
N GLN A 283 4.29 15.67 -18.77
CA GLN A 283 5.47 14.84 -19.03
C GLN A 283 5.18 13.36 -18.79
N ALA A 284 4.47 13.02 -17.72
CA ALA A 284 4.09 11.64 -17.41
C ALA A 284 3.27 11.00 -18.55
N LYS A 285 2.24 11.72 -19.05
CA LYS A 285 1.42 11.28 -20.19
C LYS A 285 2.26 11.07 -21.45
N LYS A 286 3.17 12.00 -21.78
CA LYS A 286 4.08 11.88 -22.94
C LYS A 286 5.05 10.70 -22.81
N LEU A 287 5.48 10.38 -21.60
CA LEU A 287 6.35 9.24 -21.34
C LEU A 287 5.60 7.91 -21.41
N GLY A 288 4.27 7.91 -21.28
CA GLY A 288 3.44 6.72 -21.18
C GLY A 288 3.45 6.11 -19.78
N ILE A 289 3.61 6.95 -18.75
CA ILE A 289 3.59 6.52 -17.35
C ILE A 289 2.13 6.35 -16.91
N ILE A 290 1.83 5.21 -16.31
CA ILE A 290 0.53 4.95 -15.69
C ILE A 290 0.50 5.61 -14.31
N LEU A 291 -0.60 6.27 -13.96
CA LEU A 291 -0.84 6.76 -12.60
C LEU A 291 -1.76 5.79 -11.85
N SER A 292 -1.32 5.29 -10.71
CA SER A 292 -2.10 4.44 -9.81
C SER A 292 -2.40 5.21 -8.53
N MET A 293 -3.62 5.73 -8.43
CA MET A 293 -3.99 6.74 -7.42
C MET A 293 -5.11 6.23 -6.51
N GLN A 294 -5.23 6.82 -5.32
CA GLN A 294 -6.18 6.38 -4.29
C GLN A 294 -7.25 7.44 -4.07
N PRO A 295 -8.46 7.31 -4.65
CA PRO A 295 -9.55 8.26 -4.41
C PRO A 295 -9.91 8.43 -2.93
N ASN A 296 -9.75 7.38 -2.10
CA ASN A 296 -9.94 7.43 -0.65
C ASN A 296 -9.04 8.46 0.05
N PHE A 297 -7.86 8.74 -0.48
CA PHE A 297 -6.97 9.77 0.08
C PHE A 297 -7.44 11.20 -0.17
N SER A 298 -8.38 11.43 -1.09
CA SER A 298 -8.97 12.77 -1.31
C SER A 298 -9.60 13.35 -0.04
N ARG A 299 -10.07 12.49 0.88
CA ARG A 299 -10.65 12.92 2.17
C ARG A 299 -9.61 13.37 3.20
N GLU A 300 -8.33 13.02 3.00
CA GLU A 300 -7.23 13.38 3.90
C GLU A 300 -6.84 14.85 3.79
N VAL A 301 -7.24 15.56 2.73
CA VAL A 301 -6.97 16.99 2.56
C VAL A 301 -7.38 17.81 3.79
N VAL A 302 -8.49 17.44 4.44
CA VAL A 302 -8.98 18.07 5.68
C VAL A 302 -8.03 17.84 6.86
N GLN A 303 -7.34 16.70 6.89
CA GLN A 303 -6.34 16.38 7.92
C GLN A 303 -4.98 17.00 7.62
N TYR A 304 -4.78 17.58 6.44
CA TYR A 304 -3.51 18.16 6.02
C TYR A 304 -3.47 19.70 6.12
N GLU A 305 -4.55 20.34 6.59
CA GLU A 305 -4.62 21.79 6.79
C GLU A 305 -3.56 22.34 7.75
N ASP A 306 -3.12 21.54 8.72
CA ASP A 306 -2.03 21.85 9.66
C ASP A 306 -0.63 21.50 9.12
N ARG A 307 -0.54 20.93 7.92
CA ARG A 307 0.71 20.43 7.32
C ARG A 307 1.09 21.17 6.04
N LEU A 308 0.13 21.37 5.14
CA LEU A 308 0.34 21.85 3.77
C LEU A 308 -0.12 23.30 3.60
N SER A 309 0.48 23.98 2.62
CA SER A 309 0.00 25.30 2.18
C SER A 309 -1.38 25.18 1.51
N GLU A 310 -2.11 26.29 1.44
CA GLU A 310 -3.39 26.35 0.72
C GLU A 310 -3.26 25.93 -0.75
N GLU A 311 -2.11 26.20 -1.37
CA GLU A 311 -1.80 25.80 -2.74
C GLU A 311 -1.71 24.27 -2.89
N TYR A 312 -0.94 23.60 -2.03
CA TYR A 312 -0.85 22.14 -2.05
C TYR A 312 -2.19 21.48 -1.72
N LEU A 313 -2.97 22.03 -0.79
CA LEU A 313 -4.31 21.51 -0.47
C LEU A 313 -5.24 21.56 -1.69
N LYS A 314 -5.20 22.65 -2.47
CA LYS A 314 -6.00 22.77 -3.71
C LYS A 314 -5.55 21.82 -4.81
N GLN A 315 -4.25 21.51 -4.86
CA GLN A 315 -3.64 20.63 -5.85
C GLN A 315 -3.67 19.14 -5.47
N HIS A 316 -4.15 18.81 -4.27
CA HIS A 316 -4.16 17.44 -3.76
C HIS A 316 -5.12 16.52 -4.54
N ASN A 317 -4.64 15.37 -5.00
CA ASN A 317 -5.36 14.38 -5.82
C ASN A 317 -6.13 15.02 -6.99
N PRO A 318 -5.44 15.66 -7.95
CA PRO A 318 -6.06 16.56 -8.92
C PRO A 318 -6.70 15.79 -10.11
N PHE A 319 -7.64 14.87 -9.83
CA PHE A 319 -8.25 13.99 -10.83
C PHE A 319 -8.87 14.72 -12.02
N ARG A 320 -9.55 15.84 -11.80
CA ARG A 320 -10.12 16.65 -12.90
C ARG A 320 -9.07 17.23 -13.83
N MET A 321 -7.95 17.73 -13.29
CA MET A 321 -6.84 18.20 -14.12
C MET A 321 -6.27 17.05 -14.95
N LEU A 322 -6.04 15.88 -14.32
CA LEU A 322 -5.50 14.72 -15.02
C LEU A 322 -6.39 14.25 -16.17
N ILE A 323 -7.70 14.17 -15.94
CA ILE A 323 -8.65 13.65 -16.93
C ILE A 323 -9.04 14.72 -17.96
N ASP A 324 -9.54 15.87 -17.50
CA ASP A 324 -10.19 16.85 -18.37
C ASP A 324 -9.16 17.71 -19.13
N GLU A 325 -8.01 18.04 -18.52
CA GLU A 325 -7.00 18.91 -19.12
C GLU A 325 -5.87 18.15 -19.79
N ILE A 326 -5.40 17.06 -19.17
CA ILE A 326 -4.26 16.28 -19.68
C ILE A 326 -4.70 15.08 -20.53
N GLY A 327 -5.92 14.58 -20.31
CA GLY A 327 -6.47 13.47 -21.08
C GLY A 327 -6.00 12.10 -20.59
N PHE A 328 -5.65 11.93 -19.31
CA PHE A 328 -5.54 10.60 -18.71
C PHE A 328 -6.89 9.86 -18.79
N VAL A 329 -6.84 8.56 -19.07
CA VAL A 329 -8.02 7.73 -19.30
C VAL A 329 -8.12 6.70 -18.17
N PRO A 330 -9.16 6.80 -17.32
CA PRO A 330 -9.43 5.80 -16.30
C PRO A 330 -9.52 4.39 -16.90
N GLY A 331 -8.82 3.43 -16.29
CA GLY A 331 -8.75 2.04 -16.74
C GLY A 331 -7.64 1.74 -17.75
N GLU A 332 -7.02 2.77 -18.34
CA GLU A 332 -5.88 2.63 -19.26
C GLU A 332 -4.59 3.12 -18.59
N ASP A 333 -4.43 4.44 -18.47
CA ASP A 333 -3.24 5.07 -17.89
C ASP A 333 -3.51 5.87 -16.61
N LEU A 334 -4.73 5.79 -16.10
CA LEU A 334 -5.10 6.18 -14.75
C LEU A 334 -5.90 5.03 -14.11
N VAL A 335 -5.36 4.42 -13.07
CA VAL A 335 -6.00 3.30 -12.35
C VAL A 335 -6.14 3.62 -10.88
N PHE A 336 -7.09 2.97 -10.21
CA PHE A 336 -7.44 3.28 -8.83
C PHE A 336 -7.18 2.11 -7.88
N GLY A 337 -6.73 2.43 -6.67
CA GLY A 337 -6.51 1.47 -5.60
C GLY A 337 -6.88 2.02 -4.23
N SER A 338 -6.80 1.17 -3.20
CA SER A 338 -7.18 1.57 -1.83
C SER A 338 -5.99 1.84 -0.93
N ASP A 339 -4.82 1.30 -1.28
CA ASP A 339 -3.64 1.16 -0.40
C ASP A 339 -3.96 0.40 0.91
N GLY A 340 -5.10 -0.28 0.96
CA GLY A 340 -5.65 -0.90 2.17
C GLY A 340 -6.22 0.09 3.19
N MET A 341 -6.49 1.33 2.80
CA MET A 341 -6.70 2.44 3.74
C MET A 341 -7.97 3.28 3.46
N PRO A 342 -9.18 2.74 3.62
CA PRO A 342 -9.55 1.34 3.81
C PRO A 342 -9.98 0.66 2.50
N TYR A 343 -10.02 -0.67 2.49
CA TYR A 343 -10.57 -1.46 1.39
C TYR A 343 -12.08 -1.20 1.17
N GLY A 344 -12.54 -1.53 -0.04
CA GLY A 344 -13.95 -1.80 -0.31
C GLY A 344 -14.75 -0.71 -1.01
N VAL A 345 -15.84 -1.14 -1.62
CA VAL A 345 -16.68 -0.31 -2.47
C VAL A 345 -17.27 0.90 -1.77
N GLN A 346 -17.69 0.79 -0.51
CA GLN A 346 -18.32 1.91 0.17
C GLN A 346 -17.38 3.12 0.29
N ASN A 347 -16.12 2.90 0.70
CA ASN A 347 -15.14 3.96 0.85
C ASN A 347 -14.61 4.44 -0.50
N ALA A 348 -14.38 3.52 -1.43
CA ALA A 348 -13.94 3.81 -2.78
C ALA A 348 -14.96 4.69 -3.52
N TYR A 349 -16.23 4.25 -3.56
CA TYR A 349 -17.34 4.96 -4.21
C TYR A 349 -17.55 6.36 -3.61
N LYS A 350 -17.65 6.43 -2.28
CA LYS A 350 -17.89 7.71 -1.60
C LYS A 350 -16.76 8.71 -1.84
N SER A 351 -15.51 8.27 -1.81
CA SER A 351 -14.37 9.17 -1.95
C SER A 351 -14.10 9.55 -3.40
N ALA A 352 -14.47 8.70 -4.36
CA ALA A 352 -14.41 8.99 -5.77
C ALA A 352 -15.48 10.00 -6.21
N LEU A 353 -16.76 9.74 -5.90
CA LEU A 353 -17.88 10.55 -6.41
C LEU A 353 -18.20 11.77 -5.53
N PHE A 354 -17.92 11.68 -4.23
CA PHE A 354 -18.22 12.74 -3.26
C PHE A 354 -17.00 13.14 -2.40
N PRO A 355 -15.88 13.50 -3.03
CA PRO A 355 -14.70 14.01 -2.33
C PRO A 355 -14.94 15.42 -1.76
N PRO A 356 -14.06 15.90 -0.87
CA PRO A 356 -14.17 17.24 -0.30
C PRO A 356 -13.99 18.37 -1.32
N LEU A 357 -13.16 18.17 -2.36
CA LEU A 357 -12.86 19.20 -3.35
C LEU A 357 -13.47 18.86 -4.72
N PRO A 358 -14.02 19.85 -5.46
CA PRO A 358 -14.51 19.65 -6.82
C PRO A 358 -13.46 19.11 -7.79
N SER A 359 -12.18 19.48 -7.61
CA SER A 359 -11.05 19.01 -8.43
C SER A 359 -10.79 17.50 -8.33
N GLN A 360 -11.35 16.84 -7.31
CA GLN A 360 -11.12 15.43 -7.01
C GLN A 360 -12.27 14.52 -7.51
N VAL A 361 -13.39 15.09 -7.96
CA VAL A 361 -14.60 14.32 -8.28
C VAL A 361 -14.31 13.36 -9.44
N LEU A 362 -14.81 12.13 -9.34
CA LEU A 362 -14.91 11.18 -10.44
C LEU A 362 -16.39 10.95 -10.73
N SER A 363 -16.73 10.83 -12.01
CA SER A 363 -18.01 10.27 -12.43
C SER A 363 -18.04 8.77 -12.12
N LEU A 364 -19.25 8.20 -12.12
CA LEU A 364 -19.42 6.77 -11.95
C LEU A 364 -18.71 5.98 -13.05
N ASP A 365 -18.81 6.42 -14.30
CA ASP A 365 -18.21 5.69 -15.43
C ASP A 365 -16.68 5.68 -15.35
N GLU A 366 -16.08 6.80 -14.93
CA GLU A 366 -14.63 6.88 -14.69
C GLU A 366 -14.22 5.98 -13.51
N PHE A 367 -15.00 5.99 -12.42
CA PHE A 367 -14.78 5.09 -11.28
C PHE A 367 -14.83 3.62 -11.70
N VAL A 368 -15.85 3.23 -12.48
CA VAL A 368 -16.00 1.84 -12.96
C VAL A 368 -14.84 1.46 -13.86
N GLN A 369 -14.46 2.31 -14.81
CA GLN A 369 -13.35 2.02 -15.72
C GLN A 369 -12.00 1.90 -14.99
N GLY A 370 -11.73 2.78 -14.02
CA GLY A 370 -10.45 2.80 -13.32
C GLY A 370 -10.32 1.85 -12.13
N TYR A 371 -11.43 1.31 -11.60
CA TYR A 371 -11.42 0.56 -10.34
C TYR A 371 -12.19 -0.78 -10.37
N CYS A 372 -12.95 -1.07 -11.42
CA CYS A 372 -13.74 -2.30 -11.50
C CYS A 372 -13.15 -3.29 -12.50
N LEU A 373 -13.58 -4.55 -12.39
CA LEU A 373 -13.42 -5.53 -13.46
C LEU A 373 -14.09 -5.04 -14.76
N PRO A 374 -13.63 -5.51 -15.93
CA PRO A 374 -14.18 -5.07 -17.22
C PRO A 374 -15.65 -5.46 -17.42
N ASP A 375 -16.11 -6.52 -16.75
CA ASP A 375 -17.49 -7.00 -16.81
C ASP A 375 -17.90 -7.69 -15.49
N LYS A 376 -19.17 -8.12 -15.46
CA LYS A 376 -19.82 -8.72 -14.28
C LYS A 376 -19.76 -10.26 -14.23
N SER A 377 -18.86 -10.89 -15.00
CA SER A 377 -18.77 -12.36 -15.09
C SER A 377 -18.52 -13.04 -13.74
N GLU A 378 -17.74 -12.40 -12.87
CA GLU A 378 -17.43 -12.86 -11.51
C GLU A 378 -18.48 -12.41 -10.47
N GLY A 379 -19.43 -11.58 -10.88
CA GLY A 379 -20.41 -10.97 -9.99
C GLY A 379 -20.51 -9.45 -10.16
N TYR A 380 -21.32 -8.84 -9.30
CA TYR A 380 -21.58 -7.41 -9.31
C TYR A 380 -21.86 -6.88 -7.91
N ILE A 381 -21.79 -5.56 -7.79
CA ILE A 381 -22.19 -4.82 -6.61
C ILE A 381 -23.46 -4.06 -6.96
N ASP A 382 -24.56 -4.33 -6.28
CA ASP A 382 -25.76 -3.51 -6.37
C ASP A 382 -25.69 -2.35 -5.38
N ILE A 383 -25.83 -1.15 -5.93
CA ILE A 383 -25.85 0.12 -5.22
C ILE A 383 -27.30 0.55 -5.12
N GLY A 384 -27.88 0.37 -3.94
CA GLY A 384 -29.24 0.78 -3.61
C GLY A 384 -29.43 2.29 -3.67
N SER A 385 -30.67 2.74 -3.81
CA SER A 385 -31.01 4.17 -3.81
C SER A 385 -30.71 4.87 -2.49
N ASP A 386 -30.46 4.11 -1.43
CA ASP A 386 -30.08 4.54 -0.09
C ASP A 386 -28.58 4.33 0.21
N GLU A 387 -27.77 4.15 -0.83
CA GLU A 387 -26.32 3.89 -0.74
C GLU A 387 -25.96 2.64 0.07
N ARG A 388 -26.89 1.67 0.16
CA ARG A 388 -26.54 0.31 0.58
C ARG A 388 -25.85 -0.42 -0.56
N PHE A 389 -24.75 -1.10 -0.24
CA PHE A 389 -23.98 -1.91 -1.18
C PHE A 389 -24.24 -3.38 -0.88
N GLU A 390 -24.70 -4.12 -1.89
CA GLU A 390 -24.90 -5.57 -1.82
C GLU A 390 -24.00 -6.24 -2.84
N VAL A 391 -23.14 -7.16 -2.38
CA VAL A 391 -22.26 -7.93 -3.25
C VAL A 391 -22.98 -9.20 -3.67
N VAL A 392 -23.05 -9.45 -4.98
CA VAL A 392 -23.62 -10.67 -5.55
C VAL A 392 -22.56 -11.36 -6.40
N LEU A 393 -22.16 -12.56 -5.98
CA LEU A 393 -21.19 -13.39 -6.69
C LEU A 393 -21.89 -14.27 -7.74
N SER A 394 -21.20 -14.57 -8.84
CA SER A 394 -21.65 -15.59 -9.79
C SER A 394 -21.41 -17.01 -9.27
N ASP A 395 -22.09 -18.02 -9.82
CA ASP A 395 -21.89 -19.42 -9.42
C ASP A 395 -20.41 -19.85 -9.60
N ASN A 396 -19.77 -19.41 -10.68
CA ASN A 396 -18.35 -19.66 -10.93
C ASN A 396 -17.46 -19.02 -9.85
N ALA A 397 -17.79 -17.79 -9.45
CA ALA A 397 -17.03 -17.08 -8.43
C ALA A 397 -17.18 -17.75 -7.05
N ILE A 398 -18.36 -18.28 -6.74
CA ILE A 398 -18.63 -19.07 -5.52
C ILE A 398 -17.82 -20.36 -5.53
N GLU A 399 -17.82 -21.10 -6.66
CA GLU A 399 -17.01 -22.32 -6.78
C GLU A 399 -15.51 -22.03 -6.64
N ALA A 400 -15.04 -20.91 -7.18
CA ALA A 400 -13.65 -20.48 -7.09
C ALA A 400 -13.22 -20.03 -5.68
N THR A 401 -14.17 -19.64 -4.82
CA THR A 401 -13.89 -19.26 -3.41
C THR A 401 -14.08 -20.43 -2.45
N ASP A 402 -14.87 -21.44 -2.81
CA ASP A 402 -15.14 -22.65 -2.03
C ASP A 402 -14.02 -23.71 -2.18
N THR A 403 -12.76 -23.27 -2.23
CA THR A 403 -11.63 -24.21 -2.20
C THR A 403 -11.61 -24.91 -0.85
N LYS A 404 -11.84 -26.22 -0.82
CA LYS A 404 -11.68 -27.04 0.39
C LYS A 404 -10.29 -26.77 0.99
N MET A 405 -10.25 -26.48 2.28
CA MET A 405 -8.98 -26.43 3.01
C MET A 405 -8.28 -27.78 2.79
N PRO A 406 -6.99 -27.80 2.43
CA PRO A 406 -6.23 -29.04 2.47
C PRO A 406 -6.31 -29.62 3.89
N ASP A 407 -6.55 -30.93 4.01
CA ASP A 407 -6.59 -31.67 5.29
C ASP A 407 -5.28 -31.57 6.08
#